data_AF-A0A6G1RIR5-F1
#
_entry.id   AF-A0A6G1RIR5-F1
#
_cell.length_a   1.000
_cell.length_b   1.000
_cell.length_c   1.000
_cell.angle_alpha   90.00
_cell.angle_beta   90.00
_cell.angle_gamma   90.00
#
_symmetry.space_group_name_H-M   'P 1'
#
loop_
_entity.id
_entity.type
_entity.pdbx_description
1 polymer ?
#
loop_
_entity_poly.entity_id
_entity_poly.type
_entity_poly.pdbx_seq_one_letter_code
_entity_poly.pdbx_strand_id
1 'polypeptide(L)'
;REKRKNKDPQYAKMEERFYRYGIKPEWMMIHRILNHSFDKKGDIHYLIKWKDLPYDQCTWEIDEIDIPYYENLKNLYWNHRELMLGEDTRPLKKLNKKGKKLKEEKLEKPPETPLVDPTVKFDKQPWYIDATGGTLHPYQLEGLNWLRFSWAQGT
;
A
#
# COMPACT_ATOMS: atom_id res chain seq x y z
N ARG A 1 -16.09 -17.00 -13.66
CA ARG A 1 -14.90 -16.45 -12.94
C ARG A 1 -14.60 -17.27 -11.67
N GLU A 2 -15.61 -17.73 -10.93
CA GLU A 2 -15.47 -18.62 -9.75
C GLU A 2 -14.75 -19.95 -10.02
N LYS A 3 -15.10 -20.67 -11.10
CA LYS A 3 -14.48 -21.96 -11.45
C LYS A 3 -12.95 -21.93 -11.63
N ARG A 4 -12.34 -20.75 -11.83
CA ARG A 4 -10.88 -20.59 -11.93
C ARG A 4 -10.20 -20.44 -10.56
N LYS A 5 -10.90 -19.90 -9.55
CA LYS A 5 -10.37 -19.71 -8.19
C LYS A 5 -10.36 -21.01 -7.36
N ASN A 6 -11.29 -21.92 -7.64
CA ASN A 6 -11.44 -23.21 -6.95
C ASN A 6 -10.26 -24.21 -7.20
N LYS A 7 -9.23 -23.82 -7.95
CA LYS A 7 -8.04 -24.65 -8.17
C LYS A 7 -6.90 -24.35 -7.18
N ASP A 8 -6.99 -23.25 -6.44
CA ASP A 8 -6.01 -22.91 -5.41
C ASP A 8 -6.36 -23.67 -4.11
N PRO A 9 -5.47 -24.56 -3.61
CA PRO A 9 -5.70 -25.30 -2.38
C PRO A 9 -5.99 -24.39 -1.17
N GLN A 10 -5.43 -23.19 -1.13
CA GLN A 10 -5.69 -22.24 -0.04
C GLN A 10 -7.10 -21.66 -0.14
N TYR A 11 -7.56 -21.35 -1.36
CA TYR A 11 -8.92 -20.86 -1.58
C TYR A 11 -9.97 -21.91 -1.17
N ALA A 12 -9.77 -23.18 -1.55
CA ALA A 12 -10.67 -24.27 -1.19
C ALA A 12 -10.78 -24.46 0.33
N LYS A 13 -9.65 -24.40 1.07
CA LYS A 13 -9.65 -24.45 2.54
C LYS A 13 -10.42 -23.28 3.17
N MET A 14 -10.22 -22.07 2.63
CA MET A 14 -10.92 -20.87 3.12
C MET A 14 -12.41 -20.88 2.76
N GLU A 15 -12.77 -21.47 1.62
CA GLU A 15 -14.17 -21.65 1.20
C GLU A 15 -14.92 -22.60 2.13
N GLU A 16 -14.33 -23.76 2.43
CA GLU A 16 -14.89 -24.72 3.37
C GLU A 16 -15.04 -24.14 4.78
N ARG A 17 -14.03 -23.40 5.25
CA ARG A 17 -14.01 -22.87 6.61
C ARG A 17 -14.89 -21.62 6.79
N PHE A 18 -14.90 -20.72 5.81
CA PHE A 18 -15.50 -19.39 5.95
C PHE A 18 -16.46 -19.03 4.80
N TYR A 19 -16.03 -19.12 3.54
CA TYR A 19 -16.78 -18.48 2.45
C TYR A 19 -18.14 -19.10 2.17
N ARG A 20 -18.31 -20.41 2.41
CA ARG A 20 -19.61 -21.10 2.27
C ARG A 20 -20.70 -20.57 3.19
N TYR A 21 -20.34 -19.85 4.27
CA TYR A 21 -21.27 -19.24 5.22
C TYR A 21 -21.61 -17.79 4.90
N GLY A 22 -21.24 -17.31 3.70
CA GLY A 22 -21.52 -15.93 3.25
C GLY A 22 -20.46 -14.91 3.66
N ILE A 23 -19.35 -15.35 4.27
CA ILE A 23 -18.20 -14.49 4.54
C ILE A 23 -17.49 -14.21 3.22
N LYS A 24 -17.42 -12.94 2.81
CA LYS A 24 -16.72 -12.59 1.57
C LYS A 24 -15.20 -12.75 1.71
N PRO A 25 -14.49 -13.31 0.72
CA PRO A 25 -13.03 -13.39 0.75
C PRO A 25 -12.35 -12.05 1.02
N GLU A 26 -12.90 -10.97 0.46
CA GLU A 26 -12.38 -9.61 0.63
C GLU A 26 -12.39 -9.17 2.10
N TRP A 27 -13.36 -9.58 2.92
CA TRP A 27 -13.42 -9.23 4.34
C TRP A 27 -12.29 -9.83 5.17
N MET A 28 -11.67 -10.91 4.67
CA MET A 28 -10.51 -11.57 5.28
C MET A 28 -9.19 -11.07 4.69
N MET A 29 -9.22 -10.06 3.81
CA MET A 29 -8.03 -9.46 3.21
C MET A 29 -7.76 -8.09 3.84
N ILE A 30 -6.50 -7.85 4.18
CA ILE A 30 -6.05 -6.55 4.67
C ILE A 30 -6.11 -5.54 3.51
N HIS A 31 -6.75 -4.40 3.75
CA HIS A 31 -6.70 -3.25 2.84
C HIS A 31 -5.52 -2.35 3.19
N ARG A 32 -5.32 -2.01 4.47
CA ARG A 32 -4.16 -1.22 4.94
C ARG A 32 -3.98 -1.35 6.45
N ILE A 33 -2.77 -1.06 6.92
CA ILE A 33 -2.46 -0.84 8.34
C ILE A 33 -2.66 0.64 8.65
N LEU A 34 -3.45 0.94 9.69
CA LEU A 34 -3.76 2.32 10.09
C LEU A 34 -2.81 2.82 11.16
N ASN A 35 -2.49 1.98 12.13
CA ASN A 35 -1.66 2.35 13.27
C ASN A 35 -0.94 1.13 13.86
N HIS A 36 -0.01 1.39 14.78
CA HIS A 36 0.60 0.37 15.63
C HIS A 36 0.57 0.79 17.10
N SER A 37 0.66 -0.18 18.00
CA SER A 37 0.79 0.03 19.44
C SER A 37 1.66 -1.08 20.04
N PHE A 38 2.30 -0.81 21.16
CA PHE A 38 3.11 -1.79 21.89
C PHE A 38 2.38 -2.20 23.16
N ASP A 39 2.28 -3.50 23.41
CA ASP A 39 1.80 -4.00 24.70
C ASP A 39 2.90 -3.87 25.77
N LYS A 40 2.53 -4.08 27.05
CA LYS A 40 3.44 -4.04 28.21
C LYS A 40 4.64 -4.99 28.08
N LYS A 41 4.51 -6.05 27.27
CA LYS A 41 5.57 -7.03 26.99
C LYS A 41 6.53 -6.60 25.87
N GLY A 42 6.22 -5.50 25.18
CA GLY A 42 6.95 -5.03 24.00
C GLY A 42 6.49 -5.65 22.69
N ASP A 43 5.42 -6.45 22.70
CA ASP A 43 4.82 -7.02 21.50
C ASP A 43 4.09 -5.93 20.71
N ILE A 44 4.26 -5.94 19.39
CA ILE A 44 3.61 -4.97 18.50
C ILE A 44 2.26 -5.48 18.02
N HIS A 45 1.27 -4.60 18.08
CA HIS A 45 -0.06 -4.80 17.52
C HIS A 45 -0.31 -3.77 16.43
N TYR A 46 -0.98 -4.17 15.36
CA TYR A 46 -1.36 -3.33 14.24
C TYR A 46 -2.87 -3.17 14.16
N LEU A 47 -3.34 -1.94 13.95
CA LEU A 47 -4.75 -1.67 13.67
C LEU A 47 -5.01 -1.90 12.17
N ILE A 48 -5.78 -2.93 11.85
CA ILE A 48 -6.01 -3.39 10.49
C ILE A 48 -7.33 -2.85 9.94
N LYS A 49 -7.26 -2.21 8.77
CA LYS A 49 -8.41 -1.93 7.92
C LYS A 49 -8.65 -3.11 7.00
N TRP A 50 -9.77 -3.80 7.18
CA TRP A 50 -10.22 -4.87 6.29
C TRP A 50 -10.83 -4.32 4.99
N LYS A 51 -10.70 -5.08 3.89
CA LYS A 51 -11.25 -4.71 2.58
C LYS A 51 -12.76 -4.92 2.57
N ASP A 52 -13.48 -4.02 1.90
CA ASP A 52 -14.95 -3.99 1.79
C ASP A 52 -15.73 -3.97 3.11
N LEU A 53 -15.07 -3.61 4.21
CA LEU A 53 -15.69 -3.32 5.50
C LEU A 53 -15.56 -1.82 5.83
N PRO A 54 -16.34 -1.27 6.77
CA PRO A 54 -16.17 0.10 7.26
C PRO A 54 -15.00 0.22 8.27
N TYR A 55 -14.73 1.43 8.77
CA TYR A 55 -13.60 1.71 9.69
C TYR A 55 -13.85 1.29 11.14
N ASP A 56 -15.11 1.25 11.57
CA ASP A 56 -15.55 0.73 12.86
C ASP A 56 -15.29 -0.78 13.02
N GLN A 57 -15.14 -1.51 11.92
CA GLN A 57 -14.78 -2.94 11.90
C GLN A 57 -13.26 -3.18 11.89
N CYS A 58 -12.43 -2.16 12.11
CA CYS A 58 -10.99 -2.37 12.25
C CYS A 58 -10.66 -3.13 13.54
N THR A 59 -9.72 -4.06 13.48
CA THR A 59 -9.30 -4.86 14.62
C THR A 59 -7.81 -4.66 14.90
N TRP A 60 -7.43 -4.79 16.18
CA TRP A 60 -6.04 -4.85 16.59
C TRP A 60 -5.53 -6.27 16.48
N GLU A 61 -4.46 -6.43 15.73
CA GLU A 61 -3.95 -7.70 15.26
C GLU A 61 -2.47 -7.84 15.62
N ILE A 62 -2.01 -9.04 15.96
CA ILE A 62 -0.62 -9.29 16.34
C ILE A 62 0.33 -9.20 15.13
N ASP A 63 1.64 -9.13 15.39
CA ASP A 63 2.66 -9.06 14.33
C ASP A 63 2.70 -10.31 13.42
N GLU A 64 2.30 -11.46 13.96
CA GLU A 64 2.35 -12.76 13.29
C GLU A 64 0.94 -13.28 13.00
N ILE A 65 0.43 -12.95 11.82
CA ILE A 65 -0.85 -13.48 11.32
C ILE A 65 -0.62 -14.19 10.00
N ASP A 66 -1.26 -15.35 9.86
CA ASP A 66 -1.27 -16.16 8.64
C ASP A 66 -2.21 -15.56 7.58
N ILE A 67 -1.87 -14.36 7.10
CA ILE A 67 -2.52 -13.70 5.97
C ILE A 67 -1.47 -13.43 4.88
N PRO A 68 -1.76 -13.78 3.62
CA PRO A 68 -0.87 -13.49 2.51
C PRO A 68 -0.48 -12.01 2.43
N TYR A 69 0.79 -11.74 2.10
CA TYR A 69 1.33 -10.39 1.89
C TYR A 69 1.39 -9.47 3.12
N TYR A 70 1.15 -9.99 4.33
CA TYR A 70 1.15 -9.15 5.54
C TYR A 70 2.48 -8.41 5.77
N GLU A 71 3.63 -9.08 5.58
CA GLU A 71 4.96 -8.44 5.68
C GLU A 71 5.12 -7.29 4.68
N ASN A 72 4.62 -7.42 3.45
CA ASN A 72 4.70 -6.34 2.45
C ASN A 72 3.89 -5.12 2.89
N LEU A 73 2.74 -5.33 3.50
CA LEU A 73 1.89 -4.25 4.02
C LEU A 73 2.51 -3.57 5.25
N LYS A 74 3.19 -4.34 6.13
CA LYS A 74 3.99 -3.79 7.23
C LYS A 74 5.11 -2.90 6.70
N ASN A 75 5.86 -3.37 5.70
CA ASN A 75 6.92 -2.58 5.07
C ASN A 75 6.36 -1.29 4.45
N LEU A 76 5.25 -1.39 3.71
CA LEU A 76 4.60 -0.20 3.12
C LEU A 76 4.15 0.80 4.19
N TYR A 77 3.57 0.33 5.29
CA TYR A 77 3.16 1.16 6.43
C TYR A 77 4.34 1.91 7.03
N TRP A 78 5.44 1.21 7.32
CA TRP A 78 6.63 1.82 7.91
C TRP A 78 7.34 2.78 6.96
N ASN A 79 7.47 2.42 5.68
CA ASN A 79 8.04 3.31 4.67
C ASN A 79 7.24 4.60 4.54
N HIS A 80 5.90 4.52 4.52
CA HIS A 80 5.04 5.69 4.50
C HIS A 80 5.18 6.53 5.78
N ARG A 81 5.31 5.89 6.95
CA ARG A 81 5.49 6.59 8.22
C ARG A 81 6.83 7.34 8.28
N GLU A 82 7.92 6.70 7.87
CA GLU A 82 9.26 7.32 7.77
C GLU A 82 9.23 8.49 6.78
N LEU A 83 8.57 8.33 5.63
CA LEU A 83 8.43 9.38 4.62
C LEU A 83 7.73 10.63 5.18
N MET A 84 6.63 10.44 5.92
CA MET A 84 5.80 11.54 6.41
C MET A 84 6.34 12.19 7.70
N LEU A 85 6.88 11.39 8.63
CA LEU A 85 7.32 11.87 9.94
C LEU A 85 8.84 12.12 10.02
N GLY A 86 9.62 11.59 9.09
CA GLY A 86 11.08 11.74 9.07
C GLY A 86 11.84 10.97 10.14
N GLU A 87 11.15 10.22 11.00
CA GLU A 87 11.73 9.41 12.06
C GLU A 87 11.53 7.92 11.77
N ASP A 88 12.63 7.15 11.85
CA ASP A 88 12.57 5.70 11.80
C ASP A 88 12.18 5.15 13.19
N THR A 89 10.88 5.04 13.43
CA THR A 89 10.34 4.43 14.65
C THR A 89 10.05 2.94 14.47
N ARG A 90 10.64 2.29 13.45
CA ARG A 90 10.46 0.86 13.24
C ARG A 90 10.94 0.13 14.50
N PRO A 91 10.19 -0.85 15.02
CA PRO A 91 10.68 -1.71 16.08
C PRO A 91 11.99 -2.33 15.59
N LEU A 92 13.05 -2.13 16.34
CA LEU A 92 14.30 -2.85 16.13
C LEU A 92 14.00 -4.33 16.33
N LYS A 93 13.67 -5.06 15.24
CA LYS A 93 13.62 -6.51 15.28
C LYS A 93 14.98 -6.93 15.86
N LYS A 94 14.99 -7.67 16.96
CA LYS A 94 16.18 -8.35 17.49
C LYS A 94 16.62 -9.40 16.46
N LEU A 95 17.10 -8.97 15.30
CA LEU A 95 17.52 -9.86 14.24
C LEU A 95 19.02 -10.01 14.29
N ASN A 96 19.41 -11.24 14.60
CA ASN A 96 20.72 -11.80 14.35
C ASN A 96 21.34 -11.24 13.06
N LYS A 97 22.56 -10.73 13.20
CA LYS A 97 23.49 -10.46 12.11
C LYS A 97 23.57 -11.68 11.19
N LYS A 98 22.92 -11.63 10.02
CA LYS A 98 23.28 -12.29 8.74
C LYS A 98 22.06 -12.38 7.82
N GLY A 99 21.73 -11.27 7.19
CA GLY A 99 20.84 -11.24 6.04
C GLY A 99 21.18 -10.01 5.24
N LYS A 100 21.46 -10.18 3.94
CA LYS A 100 21.66 -9.07 3.00
C LYS A 100 20.59 -8.02 3.27
N LYS A 101 20.99 -6.80 3.64
CA LYS A 101 20.09 -5.65 3.57
C LYS A 101 19.60 -5.62 2.13
N LEU A 102 18.34 -6.01 1.91
CA LEU A 102 17.63 -5.62 0.70
C LEU A 102 17.83 -4.11 0.62
N LYS A 103 18.33 -3.65 -0.52
CA LYS A 103 18.58 -2.24 -0.78
C LYS A 103 17.20 -1.59 -0.75
N GLU A 104 16.74 -1.20 0.44
CA GLU A 104 15.53 -0.40 0.60
C GLU A 104 15.83 0.88 -0.17
N GLU A 105 15.26 1.01 -1.36
CA GLU A 105 15.16 2.30 -2.03
C GLU A 105 14.40 3.18 -1.05
N LYS A 106 15.14 3.99 -0.30
CA LYS A 106 14.55 5.02 0.55
C LYS A 106 13.69 5.86 -0.39
N LEU A 107 12.38 5.81 -0.18
CA LEU A 107 11.47 6.70 -0.88
C LEU A 107 11.89 8.11 -0.49
N GLU A 108 12.45 8.85 -1.44
CA GLU A 108 12.86 10.22 -1.22
C GLU A 108 11.60 11.04 -0.94
N LYS A 109 11.69 11.97 0.02
CA LYS A 109 10.62 12.94 0.24
C LYS A 109 10.34 13.65 -1.08
N PRO A 110 9.07 13.83 -1.46
CA PRO A 110 8.74 14.65 -2.61
C PRO A 110 9.43 16.00 -2.46
N PRO A 111 10.11 16.49 -3.50
CA PRO A 111 10.77 17.78 -3.43
C PRO A 111 9.74 18.88 -3.17
N GLU A 112 10.11 19.87 -2.35
CA GLU A 112 9.22 20.99 -1.99
C GLU A 112 8.80 21.84 -3.19
N THR A 113 9.58 21.77 -4.27
CA THR A 113 9.30 22.40 -5.55
C THR A 113 9.21 21.36 -6.67
N PRO A 114 8.36 21.60 -7.69
CA PRO A 114 8.24 20.66 -8.80
C PRO A 114 9.58 20.54 -9.55
N LEU A 115 10.10 19.32 -9.65
CA LEU A 115 11.34 19.02 -10.40
C LEU A 115 11.22 19.36 -11.89
N VAL A 116 10.00 19.29 -12.42
CA VAL A 116 9.69 19.57 -13.82
C VAL A 116 8.81 20.80 -13.86
N ASP A 117 9.21 21.78 -14.66
CA ASP A 117 8.43 22.99 -14.91
C ASP A 117 6.98 22.62 -15.31
N PRO A 118 5.97 23.04 -14.51
CA PRO A 118 4.57 22.74 -14.80
C PRO A 118 4.04 23.44 -16.05
N THR A 119 4.71 24.49 -16.53
CA THR A 119 4.34 25.21 -17.76
C THR A 119 4.80 24.48 -19.03
N VAL A 120 5.76 23.57 -18.91
CA VAL A 120 6.24 22.74 -20.01
C VAL A 120 5.27 21.57 -20.21
N LYS A 121 4.66 21.51 -21.41
CA LYS A 121 3.76 20.43 -21.79
C LYS A 121 4.47 19.09 -21.92
N PHE A 122 3.77 18.02 -21.58
CA PHE A 122 4.19 16.66 -21.90
C PHE A 122 3.78 16.30 -23.33
N ASP A 123 4.76 16.00 -24.17
CA ASP A 123 4.53 15.49 -25.53
C ASP A 123 4.19 14.00 -25.54
N LYS A 124 4.62 13.26 -24.50
CA LYS A 124 4.35 11.83 -24.31
C LYS A 124 3.93 11.58 -22.87
N GLN A 125 3.23 10.48 -22.63
CA GLN A 125 2.84 10.12 -21.27
C GLN A 125 4.08 9.93 -20.38
N PRO A 126 4.06 10.41 -19.12
CA PRO A 126 5.16 10.21 -18.19
C PRO A 126 5.37 8.74 -17.82
N TRP A 127 6.63 8.37 -17.55
CA TRP A 127 7.04 7.00 -17.23
C TRP A 127 6.31 6.40 -16.01
N TYR A 128 5.93 7.23 -15.03
CA TYR A 128 5.23 6.76 -13.84
C TYR A 128 3.79 6.32 -14.13
N ILE A 129 3.20 6.75 -15.25
CA ILE A 129 1.92 6.24 -15.73
C ILE A 129 2.13 4.94 -16.51
N ASP A 130 3.17 4.87 -17.36
CA ASP A 130 3.55 3.64 -18.07
C ASP A 130 3.77 2.47 -17.09
N ALA A 131 4.43 2.75 -15.96
CA ALA A 131 4.71 1.77 -14.92
C ALA A 131 3.45 1.13 -14.30
N THR A 132 2.28 1.78 -14.41
CA THR A 132 1.00 1.22 -13.94
C THR A 132 0.39 0.21 -14.93
N GLY A 133 0.93 0.12 -16.15
CA GLY A 133 0.33 -0.62 -17.26
C GLY A 133 -0.87 0.09 -17.90
N GLY A 134 -1.17 1.32 -17.49
CA GLY A 134 -2.17 2.18 -18.10
C GLY A 134 -1.63 2.89 -19.35
N THR A 135 -2.54 3.36 -20.21
CA THR A 135 -2.20 4.22 -21.35
C THR A 135 -3.20 5.35 -21.41
N LEU A 136 -2.71 6.60 -21.42
CA LEU A 136 -3.57 7.76 -21.55
C LEU A 136 -4.09 7.89 -22.98
N HIS A 137 -5.37 8.22 -23.09
CA HIS A 137 -5.92 8.73 -24.34
C HIS A 137 -5.37 10.14 -24.62
N PRO A 138 -5.27 10.57 -25.90
CA PRO A 138 -4.71 11.88 -26.26
C PRO A 138 -5.37 13.06 -25.51
N TYR A 139 -6.70 13.06 -25.40
CA TYR A 139 -7.43 14.12 -24.68
C TYR A 139 -7.17 14.12 -23.16
N GLN A 140 -6.79 12.99 -22.56
CA GLN A 140 -6.41 12.94 -21.14
C GLN A 140 -5.04 13.56 -20.92
N LEU A 141 -4.11 13.40 -21.87
CA LEU A 141 -2.81 14.05 -21.84
C LEU A 141 -2.93 15.57 -22.03
N GLU A 142 -3.80 16.01 -22.95
CA GLU A 142 -4.14 17.43 -23.11
C GLU A 142 -4.75 18.01 -21.83
N GLY A 143 -5.72 17.32 -21.22
CA GLY A 143 -6.32 17.71 -19.94
C GLY A 143 -5.31 17.77 -18.80
N LEU A 144 -4.38 16.81 -18.72
CA LEU A 144 -3.29 16.81 -17.74
C LEU A 144 -2.36 18.02 -17.94
N ASN A 145 -2.01 18.34 -19.19
CA ASN A 145 -1.21 19.52 -19.52
C ASN A 145 -1.92 20.81 -19.12
N TRP A 146 -3.22 20.91 -19.37
CA TRP A 146 -4.03 22.07 -18.98
C TRP A 146 -4.05 22.27 -17.46
N LEU A 147 -4.28 21.20 -16.68
CA LEU A 147 -4.28 21.26 -15.21
C LEU A 147 -2.91 21.67 -14.65
N ARG A 148 -1.81 21.13 -15.19
CA ARG A 148 -0.45 21.50 -14.78
C ARG A 148 -0.14 22.97 -15.05
N PHE A 149 -0.53 23.47 -16.23
CA PHE A 149 -0.35 24.88 -16.59
C PHE A 149 -1.17 25.81 -15.69
N SER A 150 -2.46 25.52 -15.49
CA SER A 150 -3.35 26.32 -14.63
C SER A 150 -2.85 26.39 -13.20
N TRP A 151 -2.40 25.25 -12.64
CA TRP A 151 -1.84 25.18 -11.30
C TRP A 151 -0.59 26.06 -11.12
N ALA A 152 0.31 26.10 -12.11
CA ALA A 152 1.49 26.97 -12.07
C ALA A 152 1.16 28.48 -12.08
N GLN A 153 -0.01 28.86 -12.61
CA GLN A 153 -0.45 30.26 -12.66
C GLN A 153 -1.31 30.66 -11.46
N GLY A 154 -1.66 29.72 -10.56
CA GLY A 154 -2.50 29.99 -9.39
C GLY A 154 -3.91 30.50 -9.73
N THR A 155 -4.42 30.17 -10.92
CA THR A 155 -5.78 30.52 -11.39
C THR A 155 -6.81 29.54 -10.83
#